data_AF-A0A2U2PCN6-F1
#
_entry.id   AF-A0A2U2PCN6-F1
#
_cell.length_a   1.000
_cell.length_b   1.000
_cell.length_c   1.000
_cell.angle_alpha   90.00
_cell.angle_beta   90.00
_cell.angle_gamma   90.00
#
_symmetry.space_group_name_H-M   'P 1'
#
loop_
_entity.id
_entity.type
_entity.pdbx_description
1 polymer ?
#
loop_
_entity_poly.entity_id
_entity_poly.type
_entity_poly.pdbx_seq_one_letter_code
_entity_poly.pdbx_strand_id
1 'polypeptide(L)'
;MELNKANEDWEKEAPVLAALGKDNPFTVPDNYFTDLHSHLSSVARLDRLKQDNGGFQIPEGYFETLAEQTASLTKIGNLPEITADSGFGVPEGYFSHLQQAINSKTVHAENKEEKGIRKLILPGVRYAAAACIVIAAATILFFNIKTNSIESKLSGIPEDEIVNYLQVHSDTGDTPVIMDNLGASTASYKGTDLSDQEIEQYLETTL
;
A
#
# COMPACT_ATOMS: atom_id res chain seq x y z
N MET A 1 -18.00 -22.02 -29.21
CA MET A 1 -18.67 -20.88 -29.86
C MET A 1 -20.09 -20.78 -29.32
N GLU A 2 -20.28 -20.47 -28.03
CA GLU A 2 -21.62 -20.42 -27.38
C GLU A 2 -21.64 -19.45 -26.18
N LEU A 3 -21.11 -18.23 -26.33
CA LEU A 3 -21.24 -17.19 -25.29
C LEU A 3 -22.39 -16.21 -25.54
N ASN A 4 -23.10 -16.33 -26.67
CA ASN A 4 -24.11 -15.35 -27.07
C ASN A 4 -25.53 -15.68 -26.58
N LYS A 5 -25.83 -16.94 -26.24
CA LYS A 5 -27.19 -17.37 -25.83
C LYS A 5 -27.57 -16.97 -24.39
N ALA A 6 -26.59 -16.84 -23.49
CA ALA A 6 -26.85 -16.47 -22.09
C ALA A 6 -27.14 -14.96 -21.90
N ASN A 7 -26.93 -14.15 -22.94
CA ASN A 7 -27.04 -12.69 -22.88
C ASN A 7 -28.42 -12.17 -23.34
N GLU A 8 -29.36 -13.04 -23.71
CA GLU A 8 -30.68 -12.65 -24.24
C GLU A 8 -31.85 -12.89 -23.26
N ASP A 9 -31.66 -13.66 -22.19
CA ASP A 9 -32.75 -13.99 -21.26
C ASP A 9 -33.07 -12.86 -20.27
N TRP A 10 -32.10 -12.04 -19.89
CA TRP A 10 -32.35 -10.89 -19.00
C TRP A 10 -33.26 -9.83 -19.64
N GLU A 11 -33.31 -9.75 -20.97
CA GLU A 11 -34.18 -8.83 -21.70
C GLU A 11 -35.67 -9.19 -21.53
N LYS A 12 -35.98 -10.48 -21.32
CA LYS A 12 -37.33 -10.95 -20.99
C LYS A 12 -37.70 -10.71 -19.54
N GLU A 13 -36.71 -10.80 -18.65
CA GLU A 13 -36.90 -10.60 -17.20
C GLU A 13 -37.02 -9.13 -16.83
N ALA A 14 -36.38 -8.23 -17.58
CA ALA A 14 -36.39 -6.79 -17.35
C ALA A 14 -36.64 -5.98 -18.64
N PRO A 15 -37.86 -6.04 -19.22
CA PRO A 15 -38.17 -5.39 -20.51
C PRO A 15 -38.01 -3.87 -20.47
N VAL A 16 -38.18 -3.25 -19.30
CA VAL A 16 -37.98 -1.79 -19.11
C VAL A 16 -36.49 -1.42 -19.20
N LEU A 17 -35.60 -2.26 -18.69
CA LEU A 17 -34.14 -2.04 -18.78
C LEU A 17 -33.62 -2.36 -20.18
N ALA A 18 -34.18 -3.37 -20.83
CA ALA A 18 -33.88 -3.70 -22.22
C ALA A 18 -34.32 -2.59 -23.20
N ALA A 19 -35.42 -1.90 -22.89
CA ALA A 19 -35.89 -0.75 -23.65
C ALA A 19 -35.06 0.54 -23.43
N LEU A 20 -34.21 0.57 -22.38
CA LEU A 20 -33.30 1.69 -22.15
C LEU A 20 -32.12 1.58 -23.12
N GLY A 21 -31.76 2.69 -23.78
CA GLY A 21 -30.57 2.72 -24.64
C GLY A 21 -29.33 2.30 -23.86
N LYS A 22 -28.41 1.57 -24.50
CA LYS A 22 -27.13 1.15 -23.90
C LYS A 22 -26.16 2.33 -23.63
N ASP A 23 -26.62 3.55 -23.88
CA ASP A 23 -25.88 4.78 -23.66
C ASP A 23 -25.97 5.17 -22.19
N ASN A 24 -24.81 5.36 -21.56
CA ASN A 24 -24.73 5.81 -20.18
C ASN A 24 -25.09 7.32 -20.12
N PRO A 25 -26.20 7.71 -19.47
CA PRO A 25 -26.60 9.12 -19.36
C PRO A 25 -25.75 9.90 -18.34
N PHE A 26 -24.90 9.23 -17.56
CA PHE A 26 -24.04 9.86 -16.56
C PHE A 26 -22.73 10.32 -17.19
N THR A 27 -22.63 11.62 -17.42
CA THR A 27 -21.39 12.28 -17.84
C THR A 27 -20.72 12.96 -16.65
N VAL A 28 -19.41 12.79 -16.53
CA VAL A 28 -18.60 13.62 -15.61
C VAL A 28 -18.01 14.81 -16.38
N PRO A 29 -17.73 15.93 -15.70
CA PRO A 29 -16.99 17.03 -16.31
C PRO A 29 -15.60 16.61 -16.79
N ASP A 30 -15.07 17.35 -17.76
CA ASP A 30 -13.70 17.16 -18.25
C ASP A 30 -12.70 17.20 -17.07
N ASN A 31 -11.70 16.30 -17.12
CA ASN A 31 -10.67 16.12 -16.10
C ASN A 31 -11.13 15.72 -14.69
N TYR A 32 -12.42 15.35 -14.50
CA TYR A 32 -12.93 14.91 -13.18
C TYR A 32 -12.03 13.86 -12.51
N PHE A 33 -11.70 12.78 -13.21
CA PHE A 33 -10.87 11.70 -12.66
C PHE A 33 -9.38 12.05 -12.58
N THR A 34 -8.90 12.92 -13.48
CA THR A 34 -7.52 13.41 -13.47
C THR A 34 -7.26 14.24 -12.21
N ASP A 35 -8.20 15.11 -11.85
CA ASP A 35 -8.06 16.05 -10.72
C ASP A 35 -8.56 15.47 -9.39
N LEU A 36 -9.35 14.39 -9.43
CA LEU A 36 -9.96 13.76 -8.24
C LEU A 36 -8.92 13.43 -7.16
N HIS A 37 -7.77 12.88 -7.56
CA HIS A 37 -6.72 12.52 -6.61
C HIS A 37 -6.15 13.76 -5.89
N SER A 38 -5.89 14.83 -6.64
CA SER A 38 -5.39 16.09 -6.10
C SER A 38 -6.41 16.68 -5.12
N HIS A 39 -7.68 16.76 -5.52
CA HIS A 39 -8.77 17.26 -4.67
C HIS A 39 -8.96 16.44 -3.40
N LEU A 40 -8.95 15.11 -3.50
CA LEU A 40 -9.12 14.26 -2.31
C LEU A 40 -7.94 14.42 -1.33
N SER A 41 -6.72 14.55 -1.85
CA SER A 41 -5.52 14.76 -1.03
C SER A 41 -5.52 16.11 -0.32
N SER A 42 -6.04 17.17 -0.96
CA SER A 42 -6.13 18.50 -0.37
C SER A 42 -7.21 18.55 0.70
N VAL A 43 -8.38 17.97 0.45
CA VAL A 43 -9.47 17.86 1.43
C VAL A 43 -9.03 17.06 2.65
N ALA A 44 -8.41 15.89 2.45
CA ALA A 44 -7.89 15.08 3.55
C ALA A 44 -6.79 15.79 4.37
N ARG A 45 -5.99 16.66 3.73
CA ARG A 45 -5.03 17.52 4.45
C ARG A 45 -5.74 18.59 5.28
N LEU A 46 -6.75 19.26 4.73
CA LEU A 46 -7.51 20.29 5.44
C LEU A 46 -8.26 19.71 6.66
N ASP A 47 -8.85 18.53 6.54
CA ASP A 47 -9.54 17.90 7.66
C ASP A 47 -8.58 17.51 8.79
N ARG A 48 -7.35 17.06 8.45
CA ARG A 48 -6.30 16.84 9.45
C ARG A 48 -5.91 18.13 10.19
N LEU A 49 -5.83 19.26 9.49
CA LEU A 49 -5.51 20.56 10.08
C LEU A 49 -6.62 21.11 10.98
N LYS A 50 -7.87 20.69 10.79
CA LYS A 50 -8.99 21.05 11.68
C LYS A 50 -9.04 20.20 12.96
N GLN A 51 -8.47 19.00 12.92
CA GLN A 51 -8.57 18.03 14.02
C GLN A 51 -7.51 18.26 15.10
N ASP A 52 -6.37 18.85 14.75
CA ASP A 52 -5.47 19.45 15.73
C ASP A 52 -6.10 20.75 16.25
N ASN A 53 -6.39 20.81 17.55
CA ASN A 53 -6.83 22.02 18.28
C ASN A 53 -5.81 23.19 18.24
N GLY A 54 -4.84 23.13 17.33
CA GLY A 54 -3.81 24.13 17.07
C GLY A 54 -4.01 24.81 15.72
N GLY A 55 -5.24 25.20 15.38
CA GLY A 55 -5.48 26.15 14.29
C GLY A 55 -4.65 27.43 14.46
N PHE A 56 -4.63 28.33 13.47
CA PHE A 56 -3.91 29.60 13.55
C PHE A 56 -4.26 30.35 14.85
N GLN A 57 -3.37 30.26 15.84
CA GLN A 57 -3.57 30.91 17.12
C GLN A 57 -3.21 32.37 16.96
N ILE A 58 -4.21 33.22 17.14
CA ILE A 58 -4.03 34.65 17.14
C ILE A 58 -3.34 34.99 18.48
N PRO A 59 -2.22 35.74 18.45
CA PRO A 59 -1.58 36.20 19.68
C PRO A 59 -2.56 36.98 20.56
N GLU A 60 -2.43 36.84 21.88
CA GLU A 60 -3.19 37.64 22.84
C GLU A 60 -2.95 39.14 22.57
N GLY A 61 -4.02 39.94 22.48
CA GLY A 61 -3.90 41.37 22.22
C GLY A 61 -3.76 41.76 20.74
N TYR A 62 -3.85 40.82 19.78
CA TYR A 62 -3.70 41.12 18.35
C TYR A 62 -4.70 42.18 17.89
N PHE A 63 -5.99 42.00 18.17
CA PHE A 63 -7.02 42.94 17.70
C PHE A 63 -7.01 44.26 18.46
N GLU A 64 -6.59 44.23 19.73
CA GLU A 64 -6.42 45.41 20.57
C GLU A 64 -5.30 46.32 20.04
N THR A 65 -4.17 45.75 19.63
CA THR A 65 -3.03 46.51 19.09
C THR A 65 -3.14 46.83 17.60
N LEU A 66 -3.95 46.08 16.83
CA LEU A 66 -4.15 46.29 15.40
C LEU A 66 -4.69 47.69 15.06
N ALA A 67 -5.66 48.17 15.84
CA ALA A 67 -6.25 49.49 15.63
C ALA A 67 -5.21 50.61 15.84
N GLU A 68 -4.36 50.48 16.85
CA GLU A 68 -3.30 51.44 17.14
C GLU A 68 -2.18 51.39 16.10
N GLN A 69 -1.78 50.19 15.67
CA GLN A 69 -0.78 49.99 14.62
C GLN A 69 -1.23 50.58 13.28
N THR A 70 -2.46 50.31 12.84
CA THR A 70 -3.02 50.85 11.59
C THR A 70 -3.20 52.37 11.64
N ALA A 71 -3.61 52.92 12.79
CA ALA A 71 -3.67 54.36 13.00
C ALA A 71 -2.28 55.03 12.98
N SER A 72 -1.25 54.37 13.53
CA SER A 72 0.12 54.88 13.51
C SER A 72 0.71 54.95 12.09
N LEU A 73 0.41 53.96 11.24
CA LEU A 73 0.84 53.92 9.84
C LEU A 73 0.13 54.96 8.98
N THR A 74 -1.13 55.27 9.26
CA THR A 74 -1.90 56.29 8.52
C THR A 74 -1.56 57.72 8.97
N LYS A 75 -1.07 57.92 10.19
CA LYS A 75 -0.48 59.20 10.64
C LYS A 75 0.76 59.62 9.84
N ILE A 76 1.33 58.74 9.02
CA ILE A 76 2.37 59.09 8.03
C ILE A 76 1.83 60.12 7.00
N GLY A 77 0.52 60.22 6.79
CA GLY A 77 -0.09 61.24 5.94
C GLY A 77 -0.03 62.68 6.48
N ASN A 78 0.37 62.88 7.75
CA ASN A 78 0.56 64.20 8.36
C ASN A 78 2.05 64.56 8.56
N LEU A 79 2.97 63.87 7.88
CA LEU A 79 4.35 64.33 7.86
C LEU A 79 4.39 65.72 7.19
N PRO A 80 5.14 66.69 7.75
CA PRO A 80 5.45 67.92 7.01
C PRO A 80 6.02 67.52 5.66
N GLU A 81 5.59 68.21 4.61
CA GLU A 81 5.98 68.03 3.22
C GLU A 81 7.42 67.51 3.13
N ILE A 82 7.61 66.30 2.58
CA ILE A 82 8.92 65.63 2.51
C ILE A 82 9.82 66.51 1.65
N THR A 83 10.55 67.44 2.27
CA THR A 83 11.53 68.27 1.60
C THR A 83 12.77 67.44 1.29
N ALA A 84 13.57 67.85 0.32
CA ALA A 84 14.79 67.15 -0.08
C ALA A 84 15.81 66.93 1.07
N ASP A 85 15.61 67.60 2.22
CA ASP A 85 16.46 67.55 3.42
C ASP A 85 15.94 66.56 4.49
N SER A 86 14.86 65.84 4.21
CA SER A 86 14.19 64.89 5.13
C SER A 86 14.97 63.59 5.41
N GLY A 87 16.27 63.53 5.10
CA GLY A 87 17.13 62.38 5.36
C GLY A 87 16.88 61.17 4.44
N PHE A 88 15.96 61.27 3.47
CA PHE A 88 15.70 60.25 2.46
C PHE A 88 16.47 60.47 1.15
N GLY A 89 17.37 61.47 1.11
CA GLY A 89 18.29 61.69 0.01
C GLY A 89 19.47 60.71 0.05
N VAL A 90 19.97 60.32 -1.12
CA VAL A 90 21.25 59.59 -1.20
C VAL A 90 22.42 60.54 -0.90
N PRO A 91 23.50 60.08 -0.27
CA PRO A 91 24.70 60.88 -0.07
C PRO A 91 25.28 61.41 -1.39
N GLU A 92 25.92 62.57 -1.34
CA GLU A 92 26.59 63.15 -2.50
C GLU A 92 27.63 62.17 -3.07
N GLY A 93 27.61 61.96 -4.39
CA GLY A 93 28.51 61.01 -5.05
C GLY A 93 28.15 59.53 -4.93
N TYR A 94 27.02 59.16 -4.31
CA TYR A 94 26.54 57.76 -4.22
C TYR A 94 26.55 57.06 -5.59
N PHE A 95 25.91 57.65 -6.60
CA PHE A 95 25.81 57.08 -7.93
C PHE A 95 27.15 57.07 -8.69
N SER A 96 28.04 58.04 -8.39
CA SER A 96 29.38 58.10 -8.99
C SER A 96 30.26 56.93 -8.56
N HIS A 97 30.16 56.53 -7.28
CA HIS A 97 30.93 55.40 -6.74
C HIS A 97 30.22 54.05 -6.87
N LEU A 98 28.90 54.05 -7.07
CA LEU A 98 28.08 52.83 -7.17
C LEU A 98 28.58 51.90 -8.28
N GLN A 99 28.84 52.42 -9.48
CA GLN A 99 29.30 51.61 -10.61
C GLN A 99 30.64 50.91 -10.32
N GLN A 100 31.58 51.63 -9.71
CA GLN A 100 32.89 51.08 -9.33
C GLN A 100 32.77 50.06 -8.18
N ALA A 101 31.87 50.30 -7.22
CA ALA A 101 31.59 49.39 -6.12
C ALA A 101 30.89 48.10 -6.59
N ILE A 102 30.00 48.18 -7.59
CA ILE A 102 29.39 47.01 -8.22
C ILE A 102 30.46 46.22 -8.96
N ASN A 103 31.22 46.87 -9.85
CA ASN A 103 32.23 46.19 -10.66
C ASN A 103 33.31 45.51 -9.80
N SER A 104 33.76 46.13 -8.70
CA SER A 104 34.74 45.50 -7.80
C SER A 104 34.19 44.27 -7.08
N LYS A 105 32.88 44.22 -6.80
CA LYS A 105 32.21 43.09 -6.15
C LYS A 105 31.74 42.00 -7.11
N THR A 106 31.53 42.31 -8.39
CA THR A 106 31.00 41.36 -9.38
C THR A 106 32.07 40.83 -10.33
N VAL A 107 33.05 41.64 -10.74
CA VAL A 107 34.08 41.24 -11.72
C VAL A 107 35.21 40.42 -11.09
N HIS A 108 35.48 40.59 -9.79
CA HIS A 108 36.47 39.77 -9.07
C HIS A 108 35.88 38.53 -8.38
N ALA A 109 34.60 38.23 -8.59
CA ALA A 109 33.94 37.05 -8.03
C ALA A 109 34.25 35.74 -8.80
N GLU A 110 35.10 35.76 -9.82
CA GLU A 110 35.48 34.57 -10.60
C GLU A 110 36.59 33.71 -9.97
N ASN A 111 37.24 34.16 -8.89
CA ASN A 111 38.28 33.37 -8.20
C ASN A 111 37.85 32.95 -6.79
N LYS A 112 36.55 32.74 -6.54
CA LYS A 112 36.14 32.00 -5.35
C LYS A 112 36.29 30.53 -5.67
N GLU A 113 37.44 29.96 -5.27
CA GLU A 113 37.70 28.53 -5.36
C GLU A 113 36.43 27.77 -4.98
N GLU A 114 35.83 27.15 -5.98
CA GLU A 114 34.68 26.29 -5.82
C GLU A 114 35.12 25.21 -4.85
N LYS A 115 34.64 25.25 -3.60
CA LYS A 115 34.87 24.18 -2.64
C LYS A 115 34.28 22.92 -3.27
N GLY A 116 35.15 22.16 -3.92
CA GLY A 116 34.78 20.98 -4.68
C GLY A 116 33.94 20.08 -3.80
N ILE A 117 32.68 19.92 -4.17
CA ILE A 117 31.78 18.99 -3.49
C ILE A 117 32.38 17.61 -3.77
N ARG A 118 33.14 17.07 -2.82
CA ARG A 118 33.70 15.73 -2.92
C ARG A 118 32.52 14.76 -2.98
N LYS A 119 32.22 14.26 -4.18
CA LYS A 119 31.23 13.19 -4.36
C LYS A 119 31.76 11.95 -3.64
N LEU A 120 31.25 11.71 -2.43
CA LEU A 120 31.54 10.54 -1.60
C LEU A 120 30.75 9.33 -2.10
N ILE A 121 30.92 8.96 -3.37
CA ILE A 121 30.39 7.71 -3.90
C ILE A 121 31.58 6.94 -4.45
N LEU A 122 32.09 6.00 -3.66
CA LEU A 122 33.16 5.11 -4.07
C LEU A 122 32.65 4.22 -5.23
N PRO A 123 33.44 4.03 -6.30
CA PRO A 123 33.01 3.28 -7.49
C PRO A 123 32.69 1.79 -7.24
N GLY A 124 33.02 1.25 -6.07
CA GLY A 124 32.76 -0.15 -5.68
C GLY A 124 31.39 -0.43 -5.04
N VAL A 125 30.63 0.59 -4.64
CA VAL A 125 29.37 0.39 -3.88
C VAL A 125 28.27 -0.26 -4.74
N ARG A 126 28.36 -0.14 -6.07
CA ARG A 126 27.37 -0.70 -7.01
C ARG A 126 27.36 -2.23 -7.01
N TYR A 127 28.52 -2.86 -6.91
CA TYR A 127 28.65 -4.32 -6.84
C TYR A 127 28.24 -4.88 -5.47
N ALA A 128 28.60 -4.17 -4.40
CA ALA A 128 28.19 -4.54 -3.05
C ALA A 128 26.66 -4.52 -2.90
N ALA A 129 25.99 -3.47 -3.41
CA ALA A 129 24.54 -3.38 -3.39
C ALA A 129 23.87 -4.52 -4.18
N ALA A 130 24.40 -4.86 -5.37
CA ALA A 130 23.88 -5.98 -6.16
C ALA A 130 24.04 -7.34 -5.43
N ALA A 131 25.20 -7.59 -4.81
CA ALA A 131 25.44 -8.81 -4.04
C ALA A 131 24.48 -8.92 -2.84
N CYS A 132 24.22 -7.82 -2.12
CA CYS A 132 23.25 -7.80 -1.03
C CYS A 132 21.83 -8.16 -1.49
N ILE A 133 21.40 -7.67 -2.65
CA ILE A 133 20.08 -7.98 -3.21
C ILE A 133 19.98 -9.47 -3.57
N VAL A 134 21.01 -10.05 -4.19
CA VAL A 134 21.04 -11.49 -4.55
C VAL A 134 20.98 -12.36 -3.29
N ILE A 135 21.76 -12.03 -2.25
CA ILE A 135 21.75 -12.77 -0.99
C ILE A 135 20.38 -12.67 -0.32
N ALA A 136 19.78 -11.47 -0.26
CA ALA A 136 18.46 -11.28 0.33
C ALA A 136 17.37 -12.05 -0.43
N ALA A 137 17.38 -12.04 -1.76
CA ALA A 137 16.43 -12.81 -2.55
C ALA A 137 16.63 -14.32 -2.35
N ALA A 138 17.87 -14.79 -2.31
CA ALA A 138 18.19 -16.21 -2.08
C ALA A 138 17.76 -16.68 -0.69
N THR A 139 17.96 -15.87 0.36
CA THR A 139 17.53 -16.21 1.73
C THR A 139 16.01 -16.25 1.84
N ILE A 140 15.30 -15.31 1.21
CA ILE A 140 13.83 -15.31 1.17
C ILE A 140 13.30 -16.57 0.46
N LEU A 141 13.86 -16.90 -0.70
CA LEU A 141 13.45 -18.09 -1.47
C LEU A 141 13.77 -19.38 -0.72
N PHE A 142 14.93 -19.47 -0.06
CA PHE A 142 15.32 -20.63 0.74
C PHE A 142 14.39 -20.85 1.94
N PHE A 143 14.03 -19.79 2.68
CA PHE A 143 13.07 -19.90 3.77
C PHE A 143 11.68 -20.33 3.28
N ASN A 144 11.24 -19.84 2.11
CA ASN A 144 9.96 -20.23 1.52
C ASN A 144 9.92 -21.72 1.11
N ILE A 145 11.02 -22.25 0.57
CA ILE A 145 11.13 -23.69 0.24
C ILE A 145 11.16 -24.53 1.52
N LYS A 146 11.88 -24.08 2.56
CA LYS A 146 11.99 -24.82 3.83
C LYS A 146 10.68 -24.89 4.61
N THR A 147 9.82 -23.87 4.55
CA THR A 147 8.51 -23.89 5.24
C THR A 147 7.45 -24.70 4.50
N ASN A 148 7.68 -25.08 3.23
CA ASN A 148 6.76 -25.88 2.42
C ASN A 148 7.12 -27.39 2.42
N SER A 149 7.71 -27.92 3.50
CA SER A 149 7.91 -29.37 3.61
C SER A 149 6.57 -30.10 3.75
N ILE A 150 6.33 -31.06 2.86
CA ILE A 150 5.14 -31.92 2.86
C ILE A 150 5.00 -32.66 4.19
N GLU A 151 6.11 -33.05 4.79
CA GLU A 151 6.18 -33.75 6.08
C GLU A 151 5.57 -32.95 7.24
N SER A 152 5.77 -31.62 7.25
CA SER A 152 5.14 -30.73 8.22
C SER A 152 3.63 -30.62 8.04
N LYS A 153 3.13 -30.77 6.80
CA LYS A 153 1.69 -30.73 6.51
C LYS A 153 1.02 -32.06 6.83
N LEU A 154 1.72 -33.17 6.62
CA LEU A 154 1.24 -34.51 6.96
C LEU A 154 1.27 -34.79 8.46
N SER A 155 2.26 -34.25 9.19
CA SER A 155 2.36 -34.43 10.65
C SER A 155 1.24 -33.76 11.45
N GLY A 156 0.44 -32.88 10.82
CA GLY A 156 -0.71 -32.22 11.44
C GLY A 156 -2.04 -32.94 11.23
N ILE A 157 -2.06 -34.04 10.47
CA ILE A 157 -3.28 -34.81 10.22
C ILE A 157 -3.48 -35.78 11.40
N PRO A 158 -4.62 -35.70 12.11
CA PRO A 158 -4.87 -36.55 13.26
C PRO A 158 -5.17 -38.00 12.80
N GLU A 159 -4.80 -38.97 13.64
CA GLU A 159 -4.82 -40.39 13.27
C GLU A 159 -6.22 -40.91 12.92
N ASP A 160 -7.26 -40.38 13.56
CA ASP A 160 -8.66 -40.71 13.28
C ASP A 160 -9.11 -40.26 11.88
N GLU A 161 -8.61 -39.13 11.39
CA GLU A 161 -8.88 -38.65 10.03
C GLU A 161 -8.19 -39.53 8.98
N ILE A 162 -6.97 -40.00 9.27
CA ILE A 162 -6.24 -40.96 8.41
C ILE A 162 -7.00 -42.27 8.33
N VAL A 163 -7.44 -42.81 9.47
CA VAL A 163 -8.20 -44.07 9.53
C VAL A 163 -9.53 -43.94 8.79
N ASN A 164 -10.28 -42.85 9.01
CA ASN A 164 -11.55 -42.60 8.34
C ASN A 164 -11.37 -42.46 6.81
N TYR A 165 -10.33 -41.74 6.37
CA TYR A 165 -10.04 -41.60 4.94
C TYR A 165 -9.74 -42.94 4.29
N LEU A 166 -8.87 -43.75 4.92
CA LEU A 166 -8.55 -45.09 4.45
C LEU A 166 -9.79 -45.98 4.47
N GLN A 167 -10.64 -45.90 5.48
CA GLN A 167 -11.86 -46.71 5.55
C GLN A 167 -12.87 -46.37 4.45
N VAL A 168 -12.99 -45.09 4.09
CA VAL A 168 -13.93 -44.65 3.04
C VAL A 168 -13.37 -44.91 1.63
N HIS A 169 -12.04 -44.91 1.46
CA HIS A 169 -11.39 -44.97 0.14
C HIS A 169 -10.60 -46.25 -0.15
N SER A 170 -10.55 -47.23 0.76
CA SER A 170 -9.94 -48.54 0.48
C SER A 170 -10.93 -49.46 -0.23
N ASP A 171 -10.55 -50.02 -1.37
CA ASP A 171 -11.30 -51.11 -2.02
C ASP A 171 -10.76 -52.47 -1.55
N THR A 172 -11.49 -53.55 -1.87
CA THR A 172 -11.16 -54.95 -1.56
C THR A 172 -9.73 -55.33 -2.00
N GLY A 173 -9.23 -54.69 -3.07
CA GLY A 173 -7.86 -54.87 -3.57
C GLY A 173 -6.74 -54.21 -2.75
N ASP A 174 -7.05 -53.22 -1.92
CA ASP A 174 -6.05 -52.47 -1.13
C ASP A 174 -5.78 -53.09 0.24
N THR A 175 -6.75 -53.88 0.74
CA THR A 175 -6.67 -54.60 2.02
C THR A 175 -5.41 -55.47 2.21
N PRO A 176 -4.91 -56.26 1.23
CA PRO A 176 -3.68 -57.03 1.41
C PRO A 176 -2.44 -56.14 1.57
N VAL A 177 -2.39 -54.99 0.90
CA VAL A 177 -1.24 -54.05 0.96
C VAL A 177 -1.22 -53.33 2.29
N ILE A 178 -2.38 -52.93 2.81
CA ILE A 178 -2.52 -52.33 4.14
C ILE A 178 -2.06 -53.33 5.21
N MET A 179 -2.47 -54.60 5.09
CA MET A 179 -2.11 -55.65 6.04
C MET A 179 -0.61 -55.97 6.06
N ASP A 180 0.06 -55.92 4.90
CA ASP A 180 1.51 -56.16 4.78
C ASP A 180 2.32 -55.02 5.42
N ASN A 181 1.83 -53.78 5.35
CA ASN A 181 2.49 -52.60 5.91
C ASN A 181 2.22 -52.37 7.41
N LEU A 182 1.12 -52.86 7.98
CA LEU A 182 0.86 -52.73 9.43
C LEU A 182 1.71 -53.68 10.29
N GLY A 183 2.36 -54.68 9.69
CA GLY A 183 3.04 -55.73 10.43
C GLY A 183 2.08 -56.57 11.28
N ALA A 184 2.51 -57.76 11.69
CA ALA A 184 1.67 -58.74 12.37
C ALA A 184 1.29 -58.37 13.83
N SER A 185 0.99 -57.11 14.15
CA SER A 185 0.76 -56.65 15.52
C SER A 185 -0.20 -55.48 15.61
N THR A 186 -1.44 -55.64 15.11
CA THR A 186 -2.70 -55.16 15.73
C THR A 186 -3.91 -55.67 14.93
N ALA A 187 -3.97 -56.98 14.66
CA ALA A 187 -5.24 -57.62 14.32
C ALA A 187 -6.05 -57.87 15.60
N SER A 188 -6.46 -56.80 16.30
CA SER A 188 -7.63 -56.88 17.16
C SER A 188 -8.85 -56.54 16.30
N TYR A 189 -9.11 -57.42 15.34
CA TYR A 189 -10.47 -57.54 14.83
C TYR A 189 -11.30 -58.06 15.99
N LYS A 190 -11.97 -57.16 16.69
CA LYS A 190 -13.23 -57.49 17.35
C LYS A 190 -14.24 -57.73 16.24
N GLY A 191 -14.04 -58.82 15.49
CA GLY A 191 -15.10 -59.41 14.71
C GLY A 191 -16.25 -59.60 15.66
N THR A 192 -17.42 -59.10 15.28
CA THR A 192 -18.67 -59.54 15.88
C THR A 192 -18.60 -61.05 15.95
N ASP A 193 -18.68 -61.59 17.17
CA ASP A 193 -18.71 -63.01 17.46
C ASP A 193 -19.94 -63.58 16.75
N LEU A 194 -19.78 -63.93 15.46
CA LEU A 194 -20.83 -64.55 14.67
C LEU A 194 -21.08 -65.88 15.34
N SER A 195 -22.25 -66.00 15.97
CA SER A 195 -22.60 -67.22 16.67
C SER A 195 -22.68 -68.36 15.66
N ASP A 196 -22.32 -69.56 16.08
CA ASP A 196 -22.38 -70.75 15.21
C ASP A 196 -23.77 -70.90 14.55
N GLN A 197 -24.83 -70.41 15.21
CA GLN A 197 -26.18 -70.36 14.66
C GLN A 197 -26.34 -69.47 13.42
N GLU A 198 -25.67 -68.31 13.37
CA GLU A 198 -25.73 -67.40 12.22
C GLU A 198 -24.99 -67.97 11.01
N ILE A 199 -23.92 -68.74 11.26
CA ILE A 199 -23.16 -69.44 10.23
C ILE A 199 -23.99 -70.58 9.65
N GLU A 200 -24.66 -71.37 10.49
CA GLU A 200 -25.55 -72.44 10.04
C GLU A 200 -26.73 -71.90 9.21
N GLN A 201 -27.34 -70.79 9.65
CA GLN A 201 -28.43 -70.16 8.92
C GLN A 201 -28.01 -69.64 7.53
N TYR A 202 -26.80 -69.10 7.42
CA TYR A 202 -26.26 -68.63 6.13
C TYR A 202 -25.96 -69.78 5.17
N LEU A 203 -25.45 -70.90 5.69
CA LEU A 203 -25.19 -72.11 4.91
C LEU A 203 -26.49 -72.77 4.42
N GLU A 204 -27.54 -72.80 5.24
CA GLU A 204 -28.85 -73.30 4.79
C GLU A 204 -29.54 -72.38 3.78
N THR A 205 -29.38 -71.06 3.90
CA THR A 205 -30.04 -70.12 2.97
C THR A 205 -29.35 -70.09 1.60
N THR A 206 -28.09 -70.53 1.51
CA THR A 206 -27.28 -70.48 0.29
C THR A 206 -27.24 -71.81 -0.48
N LEU A 207 -27.71 -72.92 0.11
CA LEU A 207 -27.84 -74.22 -0.54
C LEU A 207 -29.28 -74.46 -1.03
#